data_AF-A0A951JAV5-F1
#
_entry.id   AF-A0A951JAV5-F1
#
_cell.length_a   1.000
_cell.length_b   1.000
_cell.length_c   1.000
_cell.angle_alpha   90.00
_cell.angle_beta   90.00
_cell.angle_gamma   90.00
#
_symmetry.space_group_name_H-M   'P 1'
#
loop_
_entity.id
_entity.type
_entity.pdbx_description
1 polymer ?
#
loop_
_entity_poly.entity_id
_entity_poly.type
_entity_poly.pdbx_seq_one_letter_code
_entity_poly.pdbx_strand_id
1 'polypeptide(L)'
;MWENTGDFEFRAWADTLRDASGAAIFSDRQNISNALDLDCDGRLDLMIGRLDGTVSRYEATKLQGEGVPTFELLDDTFEEIRIVAQITPSARHGANTLVFHDADGDDDPDLFWGDFFEPGLLLIENRGTCDAPDLTGAPQPFPLHDPVRTSGYNAPTFGDVDGDGGLDLLMGVLGGAFNANATTADNLLYFEQVEGRYELRTRRYLTQIDVGSEATPAVLDLDGDGDPDLVVSNKIDPDDLSTSRLHVLENTGASGDPAFRLGGTLDVRGAYHNAPAFGDLDGDGRPDLVLGTWRDELRYLRNEAGPDGSVRFAMVDSAFVTLTRGSNATPALGDLDGDGDLDLLVGESSGHINFYRNEGSPSSPRFVLVSDEWGGIKAERRSVPALADWDRDGNLDLLLGSEREGVRLFLGEGAAQEPRFVETDRLLPPDRAPAYSAPLPVDLDGDGDLDLMVGGVGGGLYYFERAGAP
;
A
#
# COMPACT_ATOMS: atom_id res chain seq x y z
N MET A 1 -24.76 16.02 6.93
CA MET A 1 -24.15 17.23 7.53
C MET A 1 -23.93 16.97 9.00
N TRP A 2 -22.74 17.30 9.50
CA TRP A 2 -22.38 17.14 10.90
C TRP A 2 -22.17 18.52 11.52
N GLU A 3 -22.60 18.68 12.76
CA GLU A 3 -22.34 19.89 13.55
C GLU A 3 -21.32 19.52 14.62
N ASN A 4 -20.23 20.31 14.71
CA ASN A 4 -19.30 20.22 15.83
C ASN A 4 -19.96 20.88 17.04
N THR A 5 -20.20 20.10 18.09
CA THR A 5 -20.87 20.58 19.31
C THR A 5 -19.92 21.20 20.34
N GLY A 6 -18.63 21.32 19.99
CA GLY A 6 -17.54 21.57 20.93
C GLY A 6 -16.83 20.26 21.29
N ASP A 7 -15.65 20.37 21.93
CA ASP A 7 -14.86 19.24 22.43
C ASP A 7 -14.55 18.13 21.39
N PHE A 8 -14.48 18.47 20.10
CA PHE A 8 -14.32 17.54 18.98
C PHE A 8 -15.44 16.49 18.87
N GLU A 9 -16.59 16.74 19.48
CA GLU A 9 -17.77 15.93 19.30
C GLU A 9 -18.57 16.39 18.09
N PHE A 10 -18.94 15.44 17.23
CA PHE A 10 -19.77 15.69 16.06
C PHE A 10 -21.11 14.99 16.23
N ARG A 11 -22.20 15.73 16.03
CA ARG A 11 -23.54 15.15 15.93
C ARG A 11 -24.07 15.26 14.51
N ALA A 12 -24.79 14.24 14.08
CA ALA A 12 -25.49 14.28 12.80
C ALA A 12 -26.56 15.37 12.89
N TRP A 13 -26.40 16.43 12.08
CA TRP A 13 -27.33 17.55 12.06
C TRP A 13 -28.45 17.33 11.04
N ALA A 14 -28.09 16.74 9.90
CA ALA A 14 -29.01 16.26 8.89
C ALA A 14 -28.41 15.04 8.18
N ASP A 15 -29.25 14.06 7.88
CA ASP A 15 -28.91 12.87 7.10
C ASP A 15 -28.82 13.16 5.60
N THR A 16 -29.52 14.19 5.11
CA THR A 16 -29.60 14.54 3.70
C THR A 16 -29.73 16.05 3.52
N LEU A 17 -28.90 16.63 2.64
CA LEU A 17 -29.06 18.02 2.20
C LEU A 17 -30.22 18.11 1.21
N ARG A 18 -31.02 19.18 1.33
CA ARG A 18 -32.25 19.35 0.56
C ARG A 18 -32.26 20.67 -0.19
N ASP A 19 -32.91 20.68 -1.33
CA ASP A 19 -33.14 21.89 -2.11
C ASP A 19 -34.27 22.76 -1.50
N ALA A 20 -34.46 23.96 -2.05
CA ALA A 20 -35.51 24.89 -1.62
C ALA A 20 -36.95 24.34 -1.74
N SER A 21 -37.17 23.28 -2.53
CA SER A 21 -38.45 22.57 -2.65
C SER A 21 -38.61 21.43 -1.63
N GLY A 22 -37.53 21.10 -0.90
CA GLY A 22 -37.46 20.00 0.05
C GLY A 22 -37.02 18.66 -0.54
N ALA A 23 -36.67 18.61 -1.84
CA ALA A 23 -36.14 17.41 -2.48
C ALA A 23 -34.68 17.17 -2.07
N ALA A 24 -34.22 15.92 -2.10
CA ALA A 24 -32.83 15.60 -1.77
C ALA A 24 -31.89 16.10 -2.88
N ILE A 25 -30.80 16.75 -2.49
CA ILE A 25 -29.74 17.13 -3.42
C ILE A 25 -28.89 15.90 -3.70
N PHE A 26 -28.73 15.59 -4.98
CA PHE A 26 -27.95 14.45 -5.42
C PHE A 26 -26.55 14.89 -5.88
N SER A 27 -25.53 14.29 -5.28
CA SER A 27 -24.18 14.29 -5.82
C SER A 27 -23.96 13.01 -6.61
N ASP A 28 -23.33 13.14 -7.76
CA ASP A 28 -22.95 11.99 -8.56
C ASP A 28 -21.96 11.08 -7.82
N ARG A 29 -21.88 9.81 -8.24
CA ARG A 29 -20.91 8.86 -7.70
C ARG A 29 -19.48 9.35 -7.95
N GLN A 30 -18.59 9.08 -7.00
CA GLN A 30 -17.17 9.41 -7.11
C GLN A 30 -16.90 10.92 -7.24
N ASN A 31 -17.68 11.74 -6.52
CA ASN A 31 -17.46 13.17 -6.41
C ASN A 31 -17.07 13.53 -4.97
N ILE A 32 -16.11 14.45 -4.82
CA ILE A 32 -15.81 15.14 -3.56
C ILE A 32 -16.23 16.60 -3.73
N SER A 33 -17.42 16.92 -3.24
CA SER A 33 -18.04 18.25 -3.29
C SER A 33 -17.38 19.22 -2.31
N ASN A 34 -17.50 20.52 -2.57
CA ASN A 34 -17.05 21.56 -1.65
C ASN A 34 -18.21 22.45 -1.19
N ALA A 35 -18.11 23.01 0.02
CA ALA A 35 -19.04 24.02 0.49
C ALA A 35 -18.25 25.19 1.11
N LEU A 36 -18.50 26.40 0.60
CA LEU A 36 -17.86 27.65 1.03
C LEU A 36 -18.80 28.83 0.81
N ASP A 37 -18.45 30.02 1.26
CA ASP A 37 -19.11 31.27 0.82
C ASP A 37 -18.31 31.82 -0.36
N LEU A 38 -18.74 31.51 -1.59
CA LEU A 38 -17.96 31.85 -2.78
C LEU A 38 -18.07 33.34 -3.10
N ASP A 39 -19.24 33.94 -2.82
CA ASP A 39 -19.54 35.33 -3.18
C ASP A 39 -19.63 36.31 -2.00
N CYS A 40 -19.08 35.93 -0.85
CA CYS A 40 -18.96 36.74 0.37
C CYS A 40 -20.30 37.28 0.93
N ASP A 41 -21.41 36.64 0.60
CA ASP A 41 -22.74 37.15 0.96
C ASP A 41 -23.28 36.60 2.30
N GLY A 42 -22.49 35.75 2.96
CA GLY A 42 -22.79 35.11 4.23
C GLY A 42 -23.62 33.84 4.09
N ARG A 43 -23.92 33.38 2.87
CA ARG A 43 -24.60 32.11 2.58
C ARG A 43 -23.58 31.11 2.03
N LEU A 44 -23.85 29.82 2.21
CA LEU A 44 -22.95 28.77 1.71
C LEU A 44 -23.34 28.39 0.29
N ASP A 45 -22.36 28.43 -0.60
CA ASP A 45 -22.37 27.76 -1.88
C ASP A 45 -21.93 26.31 -1.74
N LEU A 46 -22.79 25.40 -2.19
CA LEU A 46 -22.50 23.98 -2.35
C LEU A 46 -22.15 23.71 -3.81
N MET A 47 -20.89 23.34 -4.03
CA MET A 47 -20.30 23.07 -5.35
C MET A 47 -20.23 21.56 -5.58
N ILE A 48 -20.95 21.09 -6.59
CA ILE A 48 -21.09 19.65 -6.90
C ILE A 48 -20.62 19.40 -8.32
N GLY A 49 -19.63 18.53 -8.48
CA GLY A 49 -19.23 18.03 -9.78
C GLY A 49 -20.20 16.95 -10.31
N ARG A 50 -20.34 16.90 -11.63
CA ARG A 50 -21.26 16.01 -12.33
C ARG A 50 -20.53 15.03 -13.22
N LEU A 51 -21.11 13.85 -13.44
CA LEU A 51 -20.60 12.78 -14.32
C LEU A 51 -20.32 13.24 -15.75
N ASP A 52 -20.95 14.31 -16.21
CA ASP A 52 -20.72 14.91 -17.53
C ASP A 52 -19.62 15.99 -17.52
N GLY A 53 -18.81 16.03 -16.45
CA GLY A 53 -17.63 16.88 -16.31
C GLY A 53 -17.95 18.34 -16.00
N THR A 54 -19.20 18.68 -15.64
CA THR A 54 -19.64 20.02 -15.26
C THR A 54 -19.64 20.22 -13.75
N VAL A 55 -19.81 21.47 -13.30
CA VAL A 55 -20.02 21.83 -11.89
C VAL A 55 -21.38 22.49 -11.75
N SER A 56 -22.17 22.07 -10.78
CA SER A 56 -23.39 22.75 -10.37
C SER A 56 -23.13 23.58 -9.11
N ARG A 57 -23.68 24.79 -9.07
CA ARG A 57 -23.65 25.70 -7.92
C ARG A 57 -25.03 25.79 -7.29
N TYR A 58 -25.09 25.52 -6.00
CA TYR A 58 -26.28 25.73 -5.18
C TYR A 58 -25.95 26.73 -4.07
N GLU A 59 -26.86 27.65 -3.75
CA GLU A 59 -26.66 28.60 -2.66
C GLU A 59 -27.62 28.32 -1.51
N ALA A 60 -27.15 28.42 -0.27
CA ALA A 60 -27.98 28.26 0.91
C ALA A 60 -29.06 29.34 0.97
N THR A 61 -30.29 28.95 1.22
CA THR A 61 -31.45 29.86 1.42
C THR A 61 -31.41 30.67 2.73
N LYS A 62 -30.38 30.48 3.55
CA LYS A 62 -30.19 31.10 4.87
C LYS A 62 -28.73 31.43 5.10
N LEU A 63 -28.49 32.38 6.00
CA LEU A 63 -27.14 32.73 6.44
C LEU A 63 -26.50 31.59 7.23
N GLN A 64 -25.17 31.56 7.21
CA GLN A 64 -24.37 30.65 8.01
C GLN A 64 -24.76 30.74 9.50
N GLY A 65 -24.95 29.58 10.13
CA GLY A 65 -25.32 29.48 11.55
C GLY A 65 -26.84 29.49 11.82
N GLU A 66 -27.70 29.71 10.83
CA GLU A 66 -29.17 29.75 11.02
C GLU A 66 -29.88 28.37 10.89
N GLY A 67 -29.21 27.31 11.33
CA GLY A 67 -29.72 25.94 11.23
C GLY A 67 -29.25 25.20 9.98
N VAL A 68 -29.81 24.00 9.72
CA VAL A 68 -29.57 23.27 8.47
C VAL A 68 -30.16 24.08 7.31
N PRO A 69 -29.34 24.53 6.33
CA PRO A 69 -29.85 25.25 5.19
C PRO A 69 -30.53 24.30 4.19
N THR A 70 -31.56 24.78 3.52
CA THR A 70 -31.94 24.28 2.19
C THR A 70 -31.18 25.06 1.14
N PHE A 71 -30.90 24.47 -0.03
CA PHE A 71 -30.15 25.15 -1.08
C PHE A 71 -30.98 25.40 -2.35
N GLU A 72 -30.83 26.56 -2.96
CA GLU A 72 -31.40 26.90 -4.26
C GLU A 72 -30.37 26.60 -5.36
N LEU A 73 -30.76 25.89 -6.42
CA LEU A 73 -29.89 25.68 -7.57
C LEU A 73 -29.81 26.99 -8.35
N LEU A 74 -28.59 27.54 -8.44
CA LEU A 74 -28.34 28.75 -9.24
C LEU A 74 -27.94 28.37 -10.66
N ASP A 75 -26.97 27.48 -10.79
CA ASP A 75 -26.40 27.08 -12.08
C ASP A 75 -26.15 25.57 -12.12
N ASP A 76 -26.58 24.91 -13.20
CA ASP A 76 -26.26 23.50 -13.46
C ASP A 76 -24.89 23.33 -14.15
N THR A 77 -24.41 24.36 -14.84
CA THR A 77 -23.09 24.44 -15.49
C THR A 77 -22.35 25.73 -15.10
N PHE A 78 -22.03 25.86 -13.81
CA PHE A 78 -21.33 27.00 -13.22
C PHE A 78 -20.11 27.41 -14.05
N GLU A 79 -20.08 28.69 -14.44
CA GLU A 79 -19.04 29.34 -15.28
C GLU A 79 -18.68 28.58 -16.57
N GLU A 80 -19.58 27.71 -17.06
CA GLU A 80 -19.36 26.80 -18.19
C GLU A 80 -18.12 25.88 -18.02
N ILE A 81 -17.63 25.71 -16.79
CA ILE A 81 -16.42 24.92 -16.52
C ILE A 81 -16.69 23.45 -16.82
N ARG A 82 -15.80 22.86 -17.63
CA ARG A 82 -15.95 21.51 -18.16
C ARG A 82 -14.62 20.78 -18.24
N ILE A 83 -14.57 19.57 -17.67
CA ILE A 83 -13.47 18.62 -17.93
C ILE A 83 -13.91 17.58 -18.96
N VAL A 84 -13.04 17.34 -19.93
CA VAL A 84 -13.20 16.32 -20.97
C VAL A 84 -12.03 15.35 -20.85
N ALA A 85 -12.32 14.05 -20.87
CA ALA A 85 -11.28 13.04 -20.72
C ALA A 85 -10.24 13.19 -21.85
N GLN A 86 -8.98 13.39 -21.49
CA GLN A 86 -7.91 13.60 -22.49
C GLN A 86 -7.72 12.37 -23.40
N ILE A 87 -7.97 11.17 -22.88
CA ILE A 87 -7.80 9.88 -23.59
C ILE A 87 -8.98 9.58 -24.53
N THR A 88 -10.15 10.11 -24.21
CA THR A 88 -11.38 9.94 -24.99
C THR A 88 -12.05 11.31 -25.11
N PRO A 89 -11.68 12.14 -26.10
CA PRO A 89 -12.15 13.53 -26.22
C PRO A 89 -13.68 13.67 -26.38
N SER A 90 -14.38 12.57 -26.66
CA SER A 90 -15.85 12.51 -26.71
C SER A 90 -16.50 12.09 -25.39
N ALA A 91 -15.72 11.56 -24.45
CA ALA A 91 -16.20 11.14 -23.13
C ALA A 91 -16.00 12.26 -22.13
N ARG A 92 -17.09 12.61 -21.47
CA ARG A 92 -17.09 13.44 -20.29
C ARG A 92 -17.15 12.53 -19.07
N HIS A 93 -16.49 12.93 -18.00
CA HIS A 93 -16.48 12.14 -16.77
C HIS A 93 -16.50 13.06 -15.57
N GLY A 94 -17.11 12.60 -14.48
CA GLY A 94 -17.26 13.38 -13.24
C GLY A 94 -16.82 12.60 -12.04
N ALA A 95 -15.61 12.07 -12.11
CA ALA A 95 -14.97 11.54 -10.91
C ALA A 95 -13.98 12.60 -10.45
N ASN A 96 -14.50 13.64 -9.82
CA ASN A 96 -13.77 14.86 -9.51
C ASN A 96 -13.81 15.25 -8.04
N THR A 97 -12.84 16.06 -7.69
CA THR A 97 -12.66 16.68 -6.39
C THR A 97 -12.56 18.19 -6.61
N LEU A 98 -13.20 18.95 -5.74
CA LEU A 98 -13.20 20.40 -5.78
C LEU A 98 -12.76 20.91 -4.41
N VAL A 99 -11.81 21.83 -4.40
CA VAL A 99 -11.46 22.63 -3.22
C VAL A 99 -11.30 24.05 -3.64
N PHE A 100 -11.79 24.96 -2.81
CA PHE A 100 -11.62 26.39 -3.00
C PHE A 100 -10.66 26.93 -1.95
N HIS A 101 -9.71 27.75 -2.38
CA HIS A 101 -8.71 28.37 -1.52
C HIS A 101 -8.12 29.60 -2.21
N ASP A 102 -7.99 30.69 -1.47
CA ASP A 102 -7.28 31.91 -1.90
C ASP A 102 -5.78 31.62 -2.00
N ALA A 103 -5.28 31.39 -3.23
CA ALA A 103 -3.91 30.96 -3.45
C ALA A 103 -2.95 32.12 -3.67
N ASP A 104 -3.44 33.30 -4.06
CA ASP A 104 -2.62 34.48 -4.37
C ASP A 104 -2.74 35.62 -3.32
N GLY A 105 -3.62 35.45 -2.34
CA GLY A 105 -3.78 36.30 -1.17
C GLY A 105 -4.57 37.58 -1.45
N ASP A 106 -5.49 37.54 -2.41
CA ASP A 106 -6.31 38.70 -2.80
C ASP A 106 -7.70 38.76 -2.13
N ASP A 107 -7.92 37.88 -1.14
CA ASP A 107 -9.15 37.69 -0.36
C ASP A 107 -10.32 37.15 -1.20
N ASP A 108 -10.04 36.47 -2.32
CA ASP A 108 -11.04 35.69 -3.04
C ASP A 108 -10.61 34.23 -3.33
N PRO A 109 -11.54 33.27 -3.33
CA PRO A 109 -11.19 31.87 -3.42
C PRO A 109 -10.99 31.38 -4.87
N ASP A 110 -9.83 30.79 -5.14
CA ASP A 110 -9.56 30.08 -6.39
C ASP A 110 -10.08 28.63 -6.37
N LEU A 111 -10.36 28.07 -7.55
CA LEU A 111 -10.78 26.67 -7.67
C LEU A 111 -9.59 25.73 -7.97
N PHE A 112 -9.38 24.77 -7.08
CA PHE A 112 -8.54 23.60 -7.28
C PHE A 112 -9.38 22.39 -7.66
N TRP A 113 -9.06 21.78 -8.80
CA TRP A 113 -9.84 20.68 -9.38
C TRP A 113 -8.94 19.48 -9.71
N GLY A 114 -9.17 18.35 -9.04
CA GLY A 114 -8.65 17.05 -9.45
C GLY A 114 -9.72 16.16 -10.10
N ASP A 115 -9.35 15.39 -11.12
CA ASP A 115 -10.27 14.50 -11.83
C ASP A 115 -9.62 13.16 -12.19
N PHE A 116 -10.41 12.10 -12.30
CA PHE A 116 -9.96 10.77 -12.69
C PHE A 116 -9.19 10.73 -14.02
N PHE A 117 -9.51 11.62 -14.96
CA PHE A 117 -8.82 11.75 -16.25
C PHE A 117 -7.87 12.96 -16.32
N GLU A 118 -7.52 13.55 -15.20
CA GLU A 118 -6.52 14.62 -15.11
C GLU A 118 -5.39 14.18 -14.18
N PRO A 119 -4.18 13.88 -14.72
CA PRO A 119 -3.06 13.44 -13.89
C PRO A 119 -2.50 14.57 -13.01
N GLY A 120 -2.74 15.84 -13.35
CA GLY A 120 -2.34 16.98 -12.52
C GLY A 120 -3.41 17.40 -11.51
N LEU A 121 -3.06 18.36 -10.66
CA LEU A 121 -4.04 19.21 -10.00
C LEU A 121 -4.19 20.48 -10.83
N LEU A 122 -5.42 20.89 -11.14
CA LEU A 122 -5.67 22.12 -11.88
C LEU A 122 -6.05 23.25 -10.92
N LEU A 123 -5.49 24.43 -11.17
CA LEU A 123 -5.89 25.71 -10.58
C LEU A 123 -6.67 26.51 -11.62
N ILE A 124 -7.85 26.97 -11.27
CA ILE A 124 -8.61 27.98 -12.00
C ILE A 124 -8.66 29.21 -11.09
N GLU A 125 -7.86 30.20 -11.47
CA GLU A 125 -7.76 31.50 -10.79
C GLU A 125 -9.10 32.24 -10.88
N ASN A 126 -9.57 32.76 -9.75
CA ASN A 126 -10.66 33.71 -9.71
C ASN A 126 -10.09 35.09 -10.10
N ARG A 127 -10.61 35.66 -11.19
CA ARG A 127 -10.13 36.95 -11.74
C ARG A 127 -11.02 38.11 -11.35
N GLY A 128 -12.06 37.81 -10.58
CA GLY A 128 -13.10 38.72 -10.20
C GLY A 128 -12.77 39.42 -8.89
N THR A 129 -13.73 39.37 -8.01
CA THR A 129 -13.61 39.77 -6.59
C THR A 129 -14.46 38.79 -5.80
N CYS A 130 -14.31 38.73 -4.48
CA CYS A 130 -15.21 37.89 -3.68
C CYS A 130 -16.70 38.18 -3.98
N ASP A 131 -17.17 39.44 -4.00
CA ASP A 131 -18.59 39.75 -4.28
C ASP A 131 -19.06 39.44 -5.73
N ALA A 132 -18.15 39.09 -6.63
CA ALA A 132 -18.40 38.86 -8.05
C ALA A 132 -17.32 37.93 -8.64
N PRO A 133 -17.35 36.63 -8.31
CA PRO A 133 -16.32 35.69 -8.75
C PRO A 133 -16.32 35.53 -10.28
N ASP A 134 -15.13 35.38 -10.88
CA ASP A 134 -14.92 35.08 -12.30
C ASP A 134 -13.91 33.93 -12.45
N LEU A 135 -14.44 32.71 -12.54
CA LEU A 135 -13.68 31.47 -12.73
C LEU A 135 -13.68 31.00 -14.20
N THR A 136 -13.86 31.92 -15.15
CA THR A 136 -13.83 31.60 -16.60
C THR A 136 -12.41 31.47 -17.17
N GLY A 137 -11.40 31.63 -16.31
CA GLY A 137 -9.99 31.52 -16.66
C GLY A 137 -9.58 30.16 -17.22
N ALA A 138 -8.44 30.13 -17.92
CA ALA A 138 -7.88 28.87 -18.38
C ALA A 138 -7.26 28.11 -17.19
N PRO A 139 -7.54 26.81 -17.02
CA PRO A 139 -6.95 26.02 -15.95
C PRO A 139 -5.44 25.92 -16.11
N GLN A 140 -4.72 26.02 -14.99
CA GLN A 140 -3.27 25.94 -14.91
C GLN A 140 -2.86 24.70 -14.10
N PRO A 141 -1.85 23.92 -14.53
CA PRO A 141 -1.31 22.86 -13.71
C PRO A 141 -0.69 23.39 -12.41
N PHE A 142 -0.94 22.72 -11.29
CA PHE A 142 -0.50 23.13 -9.95
C PHE A 142 0.40 22.05 -9.29
N PRO A 143 1.40 22.42 -8.47
CA PRO A 143 1.93 23.77 -8.26
C PRO A 143 2.42 24.46 -9.54
N LEU A 144 2.28 25.79 -9.64
CA LEU A 144 2.53 26.54 -10.88
C LEU A 144 3.97 26.43 -11.43
N HIS A 145 4.95 26.20 -10.54
CA HIS A 145 6.36 26.10 -10.92
C HIS A 145 6.83 24.66 -11.18
N ASP A 146 6.31 23.70 -10.42
CA ASP A 146 6.61 22.27 -10.56
C ASP A 146 5.31 21.46 -10.47
N PRO A 147 4.54 21.39 -11.58
CA PRO A 147 3.22 20.78 -11.55
C PRO A 147 3.28 19.31 -11.17
N VAL A 148 2.41 18.91 -10.24
CA VAL A 148 2.31 17.51 -9.84
C VAL A 148 1.76 16.68 -10.99
N ARG A 149 2.26 15.45 -11.12
CA ARG A 149 1.65 14.43 -11.97
C ARG A 149 1.52 13.13 -11.19
N THR A 150 0.30 12.63 -11.13
CA THR A 150 -0.10 11.43 -10.41
C THR A 150 -0.84 10.49 -11.36
N SER A 151 -1.50 9.47 -10.82
CA SER A 151 -2.41 8.66 -11.63
C SER A 151 -3.73 9.35 -11.97
N GLY A 152 -4.02 10.48 -11.32
CA GLY A 152 -5.27 11.24 -11.41
C GLY A 152 -6.15 11.05 -10.18
N TYR A 153 -7.31 11.70 -10.20
CA TYR A 153 -8.26 11.76 -9.09
C TYR A 153 -7.63 12.32 -7.79
N ASN A 154 -6.88 13.41 -7.96
CA ASN A 154 -6.20 14.14 -6.88
C ASN A 154 -7.23 14.79 -5.96
N ALA A 155 -7.17 14.56 -4.65
CA ALA A 155 -8.06 15.14 -3.64
C ALA A 155 -7.27 16.10 -2.74
N PRO A 156 -7.14 17.38 -3.14
CA PRO A 156 -6.40 18.37 -2.34
C PRO A 156 -7.18 18.79 -1.10
N THR A 157 -6.48 19.37 -0.13
CA THR A 157 -7.00 20.17 0.98
C THR A 157 -5.89 21.11 1.47
N PHE A 158 -6.27 22.27 2.00
CA PHE A 158 -5.33 23.27 2.50
C PHE A 158 -5.43 23.41 4.01
N GLY A 159 -4.29 23.56 4.69
CA GLY A 159 -4.21 23.67 6.14
C GLY A 159 -2.81 24.02 6.62
N ASP A 160 -2.70 24.64 7.80
CA ASP A 160 -1.41 24.88 8.46
C ASP A 160 -0.92 23.57 9.09
N VAL A 161 -0.16 22.80 8.30
CA VAL A 161 0.22 21.42 8.66
C VAL A 161 1.48 21.39 9.53
N ASP A 162 2.41 22.33 9.32
CA ASP A 162 3.66 22.41 10.08
C ASP A 162 3.62 23.44 11.24
N GLY A 163 2.56 24.25 11.33
CA GLY A 163 2.35 25.21 12.41
C GLY A 163 3.07 26.54 12.21
N ASP A 164 3.49 26.86 10.98
CA ASP A 164 4.18 28.11 10.64
C ASP A 164 3.21 29.28 10.35
N GLY A 165 1.92 28.99 10.22
CA GLY A 165 0.84 29.95 9.97
C GLY A 165 0.51 30.18 8.50
N GLY A 166 1.30 29.63 7.57
CA GLY A 166 0.95 29.47 6.17
C GLY A 166 0.02 28.28 5.95
N LEU A 167 -0.80 28.31 4.89
CA LEU A 167 -1.59 27.16 4.50
C LEU A 167 -0.81 26.29 3.51
N ASP A 168 -0.53 25.08 3.92
CA ASP A 168 0.10 24.03 3.11
C ASP A 168 -0.94 23.26 2.30
N LEU A 169 -0.47 22.50 1.31
CA LEU A 169 -1.30 21.60 0.52
C LEU A 169 -1.04 20.14 0.91
N LEU A 170 -2.09 19.48 1.41
CA LEU A 170 -2.14 18.03 1.57
C LEU A 170 -3.02 17.44 0.47
N MET A 171 -2.54 16.41 -0.23
CA MET A 171 -3.23 15.84 -1.39
C MET A 171 -3.24 14.32 -1.37
N GLY A 172 -4.42 13.74 -1.22
CA GLY A 172 -4.63 12.30 -1.44
C GLY A 172 -4.79 11.99 -2.94
N VAL A 173 -4.35 10.80 -3.38
CA VAL A 173 -4.53 10.34 -4.76
C VAL A 173 -5.33 9.04 -4.74
N LEU A 174 -6.57 9.08 -5.23
CA LEU A 174 -7.48 7.94 -5.13
C LEU A 174 -7.25 6.88 -6.22
N GLY A 175 -6.47 7.19 -7.26
CA GLY A 175 -6.23 6.31 -8.39
C GLY A 175 -7.04 6.72 -9.62
N GLY A 176 -6.37 7.23 -10.65
CA GLY A 176 -6.98 7.68 -11.89
C GLY A 176 -6.61 6.86 -13.13
N ALA A 177 -6.90 7.41 -14.31
CA ALA A 177 -6.71 6.74 -15.60
C ALA A 177 -5.24 6.66 -16.06
N PHE A 178 -4.30 7.33 -15.39
CA PHE A 178 -2.91 7.49 -15.85
C PHE A 178 -1.95 6.60 -15.06
N ASN A 179 -1.64 5.40 -15.55
CA ASN A 179 -0.83 4.43 -14.79
C ASN A 179 -1.33 4.29 -13.34
N ALA A 180 -2.46 3.61 -13.15
CA ALA A 180 -3.06 3.42 -11.82
C ALA A 180 -2.09 2.85 -10.77
N ASN A 181 -1.01 2.18 -11.19
CA ASN A 181 -0.01 1.66 -10.27
C ASN A 181 0.94 2.72 -9.72
N ALA A 182 1.15 3.84 -10.43
CA ALA A 182 2.12 4.89 -10.07
C ALA A 182 1.89 5.50 -8.68
N THR A 183 0.63 5.54 -8.24
CA THR A 183 0.25 6.10 -6.93
C THR A 183 -0.47 5.04 -6.09
N THR A 184 0.04 3.81 -6.12
CA THR A 184 -0.40 2.76 -5.18
C THR A 184 0.20 2.99 -3.80
N ALA A 185 1.49 3.33 -3.75
CA ALA A 185 2.21 3.62 -2.51
C ALA A 185 2.54 5.13 -2.32
N ASP A 186 2.67 5.89 -3.40
CA ASP A 186 2.98 7.32 -3.38
C ASP A 186 1.70 8.14 -3.60
N ASN A 187 0.80 8.11 -2.61
CA ASN A 187 -0.60 8.53 -2.77
C ASN A 187 -1.10 9.54 -1.72
N LEU A 188 -0.25 9.99 -0.81
CA LEU A 188 -0.57 11.07 0.13
C LEU A 188 0.57 12.08 0.17
N LEU A 189 0.41 13.12 -0.64
CA LEU A 189 1.44 14.12 -0.91
C LEU A 189 1.27 15.30 0.04
N TYR A 190 2.39 15.81 0.54
CA TYR A 190 2.47 17.03 1.32
C TYR A 190 3.38 18.03 0.61
N PHE A 191 2.83 19.22 0.36
CA PHE A 191 3.52 20.36 -0.19
C PHE A 191 3.53 21.48 0.84
N GLU A 192 4.72 21.93 1.22
CA GLU A 192 4.89 23.06 2.13
C GLU A 192 4.80 24.37 1.35
N GLN A 193 4.11 25.37 1.92
CA GLN A 193 4.09 26.71 1.37
C GLN A 193 5.35 27.47 1.81
N VAL A 194 6.21 27.80 0.84
CA VAL A 194 7.42 28.58 1.05
C VAL A 194 7.42 29.81 0.17
N GLU A 195 7.36 31.00 0.77
CA GLU A 195 7.41 32.30 0.08
C GLU A 195 6.38 32.42 -1.07
N GLY A 196 5.16 31.91 -0.86
CA GLY A 196 4.08 31.94 -1.85
C GLY A 196 4.18 30.86 -2.93
N ARG A 197 4.98 29.81 -2.70
CA ARG A 197 5.14 28.66 -3.59
C ARG A 197 4.89 27.37 -2.85
N TYR A 198 4.43 26.34 -3.54
CA TYR A 198 4.24 25.01 -2.95
C TYR A 198 5.36 24.08 -3.37
N GLU A 199 6.13 23.61 -2.39
CA GLU A 199 7.26 22.70 -2.57
C GLU A 199 6.92 21.30 -2.07
N LEU A 200 7.03 20.29 -2.93
CA LEU A 200 6.78 18.90 -2.53
C LEU A 200 7.80 18.46 -1.46
N ARG A 201 7.32 18.13 -0.26
CA ARG A 201 8.15 17.60 0.83
C ARG A 201 8.16 16.08 0.87
N THR A 202 7.00 15.45 0.66
CA THR A 202 6.89 13.99 0.63
C THR A 202 5.67 13.53 -0.17
N ARG A 203 5.75 12.32 -0.73
CA ARG A 203 4.61 11.62 -1.36
C ARG A 203 3.96 10.56 -0.47
N ARG A 204 4.49 10.42 0.76
CA ARG A 204 4.08 9.48 1.80
C ARG A 204 4.03 10.23 3.12
N TYR A 205 3.05 11.11 3.26
CA TYR A 205 2.93 11.95 4.45
C TYR A 205 2.73 11.11 5.73
N LEU A 206 2.02 9.99 5.63
CA LEU A 206 1.95 9.00 6.72
C LEU A 206 3.19 8.10 6.68
N THR A 207 3.85 7.98 7.83
CA THR A 207 5.00 7.09 8.05
C THR A 207 4.52 5.65 8.16
N GLN A 208 4.25 5.01 7.02
CA GLN A 208 3.88 3.60 6.93
C GLN A 208 4.74 2.90 5.88
N ILE A 209 4.93 1.59 6.05
CA ILE A 209 5.51 0.74 5.00
C ILE A 209 4.39 0.48 3.99
N ASP A 210 4.59 0.95 2.76
CA ASP A 210 3.73 0.63 1.62
C ASP A 210 4.62 0.35 0.41
N VAL A 211 4.60 -0.89 -0.06
CA VAL A 211 5.34 -1.33 -1.25
C VAL A 211 4.43 -1.57 -2.47
N GLY A 212 3.15 -1.21 -2.39
CA GLY A 212 2.15 -1.38 -3.43
C GLY A 212 1.11 -2.43 -3.09
N SER A 213 1.08 -3.55 -3.82
CA SER A 213 0.10 -4.62 -3.55
C SER A 213 0.77 -5.94 -3.22
N GLU A 214 0.11 -6.76 -2.40
CA GLU A 214 0.53 -8.11 -1.99
C GLU A 214 1.98 -8.13 -1.47
N ALA A 215 2.21 -7.48 -0.31
CA ALA A 215 3.51 -7.46 0.33
C ALA A 215 3.89 -8.86 0.84
N THR A 216 5.13 -9.29 0.57
CA THR A 216 5.70 -10.52 1.17
C THR A 216 6.98 -10.15 1.89
N PRO A 217 7.01 -10.24 3.24
CA PRO A 217 8.20 -9.92 4.02
C PRO A 217 9.18 -11.10 4.08
N ALA A 218 10.46 -10.78 4.20
CA ALA A 218 11.55 -11.65 4.61
C ALA A 218 12.55 -10.84 5.44
N VAL A 219 13.42 -11.53 6.18
CA VAL A 219 14.47 -10.91 6.99
C VAL A 219 15.84 -11.42 6.58
N LEU A 220 16.83 -10.53 6.63
CA LEU A 220 18.24 -10.82 6.41
C LEU A 220 19.07 -9.68 7.01
N ASP A 221 20.15 -9.98 7.71
CA ASP A 221 21.17 -8.98 8.06
C ASP A 221 21.93 -8.59 6.77
N LEU A 222 21.64 -7.42 6.19
CA LEU A 222 22.15 -6.99 4.89
C LEU A 222 23.45 -6.19 4.98
N ASP A 223 23.77 -5.62 6.13
CA ASP A 223 24.95 -4.79 6.34
C ASP A 223 26.00 -5.43 7.27
N GLY A 224 25.65 -6.54 7.91
CA GLY A 224 26.51 -7.37 8.75
C GLY A 224 26.67 -6.84 10.17
N ASP A 225 25.77 -5.97 10.64
CA ASP A 225 25.83 -5.39 11.99
C ASP A 225 25.20 -6.29 13.08
N GLY A 226 24.53 -7.37 12.65
CA GLY A 226 23.97 -8.42 13.50
C GLY A 226 22.51 -8.20 13.90
N ASP A 227 21.85 -7.16 13.39
CA ASP A 227 20.40 -6.99 13.54
C ASP A 227 19.64 -7.41 12.26
N PRO A 228 18.34 -7.76 12.36
CA PRO A 228 17.57 -8.18 11.20
C PRO A 228 17.02 -6.99 10.40
N ASP A 229 17.45 -6.85 9.14
CA ASP A 229 16.80 -5.96 8.18
C ASP A 229 15.56 -6.60 7.55
N LEU A 230 14.66 -5.76 7.02
CA LEU A 230 13.48 -6.23 6.29
C LEU A 230 13.70 -6.15 4.78
N VAL A 231 13.37 -7.24 4.10
CA VAL A 231 13.20 -7.29 2.65
C VAL A 231 11.71 -7.51 2.36
N VAL A 232 11.05 -6.49 1.80
CA VAL A 232 9.62 -6.54 1.52
C VAL A 232 9.39 -6.49 0.02
N SER A 233 8.88 -7.59 -0.53
CA SER A 233 8.56 -7.65 -1.96
C SER A 233 7.15 -7.11 -2.23
N ASN A 234 6.88 -6.80 -3.50
CA ASN A 234 5.54 -6.47 -3.97
C ASN A 234 5.11 -7.35 -5.16
N LYS A 235 3.82 -7.32 -5.48
CA LYS A 235 3.25 -8.05 -6.62
C LYS A 235 3.80 -7.60 -7.98
N ILE A 236 3.88 -6.29 -8.19
CA ILE A 236 4.21 -5.67 -9.47
C ILE A 236 4.89 -4.33 -9.16
N ASP A 237 5.97 -4.04 -9.86
CA ASP A 237 6.62 -2.74 -9.87
C ASP A 237 5.68 -1.67 -10.48
N PRO A 238 5.40 -0.56 -9.75
CA PRO A 238 4.59 0.55 -10.26
C PRO A 238 5.03 1.15 -11.60
N ASP A 239 6.33 1.09 -11.90
CA ASP A 239 6.94 1.69 -13.08
C ASP A 239 7.17 0.67 -14.21
N ASP A 240 7.16 -0.64 -13.91
CA ASP A 240 7.38 -1.72 -14.88
C ASP A 240 6.50 -2.95 -14.57
N LEU A 241 5.43 -3.10 -15.34
CA LEU A 241 4.44 -4.18 -15.17
C LEU A 241 4.99 -5.59 -15.44
N SER A 242 6.23 -5.72 -15.89
CA SER A 242 6.87 -7.01 -16.15
C SER A 242 7.70 -7.54 -14.99
N THR A 243 7.88 -6.75 -13.92
CA THR A 243 8.74 -7.09 -12.78
C THR A 243 8.09 -6.76 -11.43
N SER A 244 8.74 -7.20 -10.35
CA SER A 244 8.52 -6.78 -8.96
C SER A 244 9.76 -6.09 -8.40
N ARG A 245 9.59 -5.44 -7.25
CA ARG A 245 10.68 -4.92 -6.41
C ARG A 245 10.78 -5.72 -5.12
N LEU A 246 12.01 -5.83 -4.61
CA LEU A 246 12.31 -6.25 -3.24
C LEU A 246 12.84 -5.01 -2.54
N HIS A 247 12.00 -4.37 -1.73
CA HIS A 247 12.36 -3.17 -0.98
C HIS A 247 13.21 -3.56 0.22
N VAL A 248 14.31 -2.84 0.42
CA VAL A 248 15.19 -3.01 1.59
C VAL A 248 14.84 -1.95 2.60
N LEU A 249 14.51 -2.36 3.81
CA LEU A 249 14.40 -1.47 4.96
C LEU A 249 15.47 -1.86 5.97
N GLU A 250 16.48 -1.01 6.06
CA GLU A 250 17.60 -1.12 7.00
C GLU A 250 17.07 -0.87 8.41
N ASN A 251 17.36 -1.76 9.35
CA ASN A 251 17.15 -1.51 10.74
C ASN A 251 18.26 -0.56 11.23
N THR A 252 17.82 0.58 11.73
CA THR A 252 18.68 1.65 12.27
C THR A 252 18.35 1.92 13.73
N GLY A 253 17.49 1.07 14.30
CA GLY A 253 17.01 1.16 15.66
C GLY A 253 18.05 0.71 16.68
N ALA A 254 17.66 0.75 17.94
CA ALA A 254 18.45 0.11 18.99
C ALA A 254 18.01 -1.35 19.13
N SER A 255 18.86 -2.18 19.73
CA SER A 255 18.45 -3.52 20.17
C SER A 255 17.23 -3.40 21.09
N GLY A 256 16.14 -4.08 20.71
CA GLY A 256 14.83 -4.04 21.35
C GLY A 256 13.99 -2.79 21.14
N ASP A 257 14.41 -1.92 20.23
CA ASP A 257 13.61 -0.80 19.73
C ASP A 257 13.93 -0.60 18.24
N PRO A 258 13.46 -1.53 17.38
CA PRO A 258 13.79 -1.54 15.95
C PRO A 258 13.19 -0.33 15.24
N ALA A 259 13.96 0.26 14.33
CA ALA A 259 13.54 1.44 13.58
C ALA A 259 14.02 1.36 12.14
N PHE A 260 13.08 1.31 11.20
CA PHE A 260 13.41 1.01 9.80
C PHE A 260 13.53 2.23 8.93
N ARG A 261 14.56 2.23 8.08
CA ARG A 261 14.77 3.23 7.03
C ARG A 261 14.77 2.54 5.67
N LEU A 262 13.94 3.03 4.74
CA LEU A 262 13.96 2.54 3.36
C LEU A 262 15.33 2.81 2.71
N GLY A 263 16.11 1.74 2.48
CA GLY A 263 17.47 1.76 1.97
C GLY A 263 17.59 1.58 0.45
N GLY A 264 16.52 1.18 -0.22
CA GLY A 264 16.47 1.00 -1.68
C GLY A 264 15.79 -0.30 -2.09
N THR A 265 16.32 -0.95 -3.12
CA THR A 265 15.78 -2.23 -3.64
C THR A 265 16.88 -3.19 -4.07
N LEU A 266 16.66 -4.49 -3.90
CA LEU A 266 17.49 -5.54 -4.49
C LEU A 266 17.11 -5.76 -5.98
N ASP A 267 18.11 -5.84 -6.85
CA ASP A 267 17.91 -6.07 -8.29
C ASP A 267 17.74 -7.56 -8.59
N VAL A 268 16.49 -8.01 -8.67
CA VAL A 268 16.12 -9.42 -8.97
C VAL A 268 15.20 -9.54 -10.19
N ARG A 269 15.45 -8.70 -11.20
CA ARG A 269 14.58 -8.51 -12.37
C ARG A 269 14.21 -9.79 -13.14
N GLY A 270 13.14 -9.65 -13.93
CA GLY A 270 12.72 -10.63 -14.93
C GLY A 270 11.59 -11.55 -14.47
N ALA A 271 11.02 -11.30 -13.29
CA ALA A 271 9.78 -11.90 -12.81
C ALA A 271 9.03 -10.90 -11.93
N TYR A 272 7.73 -11.14 -11.79
CA TYR A 272 6.85 -10.40 -10.91
C TYR A 272 6.18 -11.35 -9.92
N HIS A 273 5.61 -10.74 -8.88
CA HIS A 273 5.04 -11.37 -7.72
C HIS A 273 6.07 -12.24 -6.99
N ASN A 274 7.18 -11.59 -6.67
CA ASN A 274 8.32 -12.24 -6.07
C ASN A 274 8.03 -12.60 -4.61
N ALA A 275 8.39 -13.82 -4.21
CA ALA A 275 8.34 -14.28 -2.83
C ALA A 275 9.75 -14.70 -2.40
N PRO A 276 10.47 -13.86 -1.63
CA PRO A 276 11.84 -14.15 -1.22
C PRO A 276 11.89 -15.14 -0.05
N ALA A 277 12.84 -16.07 -0.07
CA ALA A 277 13.27 -16.86 1.07
C ALA A 277 14.81 -16.88 1.12
N PHE A 278 15.39 -16.58 2.28
CA PHE A 278 16.84 -16.57 2.48
C PHE A 278 17.32 -17.80 3.24
N GLY A 279 18.49 -18.30 2.89
CA GLY A 279 19.14 -19.43 3.58
C GLY A 279 20.50 -19.77 2.96
N ASP A 280 21.46 -20.23 3.75
CA ASP A 280 22.79 -20.63 3.27
C ASP A 280 22.69 -21.98 2.52
N LEU A 281 22.65 -21.92 1.18
CA LEU A 281 22.43 -23.09 0.34
C LEU A 281 23.73 -23.72 -0.18
N ASP A 282 24.83 -22.97 -0.18
CA ASP A 282 26.15 -23.47 -0.60
C ASP A 282 27.18 -23.61 0.54
N GLY A 283 26.72 -23.43 1.78
CA GLY A 283 27.46 -23.76 3.00
C GLY A 283 28.63 -22.81 3.25
N ASP A 284 28.57 -21.60 2.71
CA ASP A 284 29.64 -20.61 2.80
C ASP A 284 29.43 -19.58 3.92
N GLY A 285 28.35 -19.74 4.69
CA GLY A 285 27.99 -18.92 5.84
C GLY A 285 27.26 -17.63 5.48
N ARG A 286 26.94 -17.40 4.19
CA ARG A 286 26.14 -16.25 3.75
C ARG A 286 24.78 -16.73 3.23
N PRO A 287 23.66 -16.18 3.72
CA PRO A 287 22.36 -16.56 3.19
C PRO A 287 22.21 -16.19 1.71
N ASP A 288 21.85 -17.18 0.91
CA ASP A 288 21.45 -17.06 -0.49
C ASP A 288 19.95 -16.76 -0.61
N LEU A 289 19.49 -16.47 -1.84
CA LEU A 289 18.09 -16.17 -2.13
C LEU A 289 17.45 -17.23 -3.02
N VAL A 290 16.40 -17.88 -2.51
CA VAL A 290 15.41 -18.59 -3.31
C VAL A 290 14.23 -17.66 -3.56
N LEU A 291 13.94 -17.40 -4.84
CA LEU A 291 12.91 -16.46 -5.23
C LEU A 291 11.76 -17.20 -5.92
N GLY A 292 10.63 -17.26 -5.22
CA GLY A 292 9.34 -17.63 -5.80
C GLY A 292 8.84 -16.55 -6.75
N THR A 293 8.06 -16.94 -7.77
CA THR A 293 7.50 -16.02 -8.77
C THR A 293 6.05 -16.37 -9.07
N TRP A 294 5.31 -15.50 -9.78
CA TRP A 294 3.97 -15.84 -10.26
C TRP A 294 3.90 -17.12 -11.12
N ARG A 295 5.01 -17.51 -11.75
CA ARG A 295 5.08 -18.72 -12.57
C ARG A 295 5.18 -19.97 -11.70
N ASP A 296 5.42 -21.10 -12.35
CA ASP A 296 5.67 -22.41 -11.76
C ASP A 296 7.16 -22.64 -11.44
N GLU A 297 8.03 -21.63 -11.62
CA GLU A 297 9.47 -21.74 -11.42
C GLU A 297 9.94 -20.91 -10.22
N LEU A 298 10.88 -21.49 -9.46
CA LEU A 298 11.70 -20.82 -8.46
C LEU A 298 13.08 -20.52 -9.03
N ARG A 299 13.63 -19.38 -8.63
CA ARG A 299 14.98 -18.95 -8.99
C ARG A 299 15.92 -19.13 -7.81
N TYR A 300 17.16 -19.44 -8.10
CA TYR A 300 18.25 -19.47 -7.13
C TYR A 300 19.26 -18.38 -7.47
N LEU A 301 19.51 -17.49 -6.51
CA LEU A 301 20.52 -16.45 -6.59
C LEU A 301 21.49 -16.59 -5.42
N ARG A 302 22.78 -16.66 -5.72
CA ARG A 302 23.83 -16.75 -4.71
C ARG A 302 24.21 -15.38 -4.19
N ASN A 303 24.50 -15.28 -2.90
CA ASN A 303 25.02 -14.08 -2.26
C ASN A 303 26.53 -13.92 -2.49
N GLU A 304 26.87 -13.09 -3.47
CA GLU A 304 28.24 -12.69 -3.81
C GLU A 304 28.55 -11.34 -3.16
N ALA A 305 28.66 -11.33 -1.83
CA ALA A 305 28.96 -10.14 -1.04
C ALA A 305 30.06 -9.26 -1.67
N GLY A 306 29.80 -7.96 -1.72
CA GLY A 306 30.71 -6.97 -2.27
C GLY A 306 31.98 -6.81 -1.43
N PRO A 307 33.05 -6.22 -1.99
CA PRO A 307 34.28 -5.91 -1.24
C PRO A 307 34.06 -5.00 -0.01
N ASP A 308 32.93 -4.29 -0.01
CA ASP A 308 32.42 -3.37 0.99
C ASP A 308 31.44 -4.01 1.98
N GLY A 309 31.20 -5.33 1.90
CA GLY A 309 30.23 -6.05 2.74
C GLY A 309 28.81 -6.02 2.18
N SER A 310 28.51 -5.18 1.19
CA SER A 310 27.15 -5.05 0.62
C SER A 310 26.66 -6.38 0.01
N VAL A 311 25.45 -6.81 0.34
CA VAL A 311 24.83 -8.00 -0.28
C VAL A 311 24.58 -7.77 -1.77
N ARG A 312 25.01 -8.73 -2.61
CA ARG A 312 24.75 -8.73 -4.06
C ARG A 312 24.35 -10.13 -4.50
N PHE A 313 23.20 -10.25 -5.15
CA PHE A 313 22.69 -11.52 -5.62
C PHE A 313 23.03 -11.75 -7.09
N ALA A 314 23.68 -12.88 -7.38
CA ALA A 314 23.98 -13.34 -8.73
C ALA A 314 23.08 -14.53 -9.09
N MET A 315 22.37 -14.45 -10.21
CA MET A 315 21.52 -15.55 -10.69
C MET A 315 22.37 -16.79 -10.97
N VAL A 316 22.09 -17.88 -10.27
CA VAL A 316 22.70 -19.20 -10.50
C VAL A 316 21.83 -20.02 -11.44
N ASP A 317 20.53 -20.07 -11.15
CA ASP A 317 19.55 -20.81 -11.94
C ASP A 317 18.19 -20.10 -11.92
N SER A 318 17.63 -19.84 -13.11
CA SER A 318 16.33 -19.17 -13.27
C SER A 318 15.13 -20.11 -13.15
N ALA A 319 15.36 -21.41 -13.13
CA ALA A 319 14.34 -22.45 -13.01
C ALA A 319 14.88 -23.60 -12.14
N PHE A 320 15.43 -23.22 -10.99
CA PHE A 320 16.09 -24.12 -10.04
C PHE A 320 15.18 -25.25 -9.55
N VAL A 321 13.91 -24.91 -9.34
CA VAL A 321 12.80 -25.86 -9.11
C VAL A 321 11.62 -25.43 -9.97
N THR A 322 10.99 -26.40 -10.64
CA THR A 322 9.71 -26.22 -11.32
C THR A 322 8.63 -27.01 -10.59
N LEU A 323 7.54 -26.36 -10.26
CA LEU A 323 6.37 -26.99 -9.66
C LEU A 323 5.75 -27.98 -10.64
N THR A 324 5.35 -29.15 -10.14
CA THR A 324 4.59 -30.12 -10.94
C THR A 324 3.14 -29.72 -11.11
N ARG A 325 2.66 -28.78 -10.30
CA ARG A 325 1.30 -28.25 -10.29
C ARG A 325 1.30 -26.79 -9.82
N GLY A 326 0.33 -26.04 -10.34
CA GLY A 326 0.01 -24.72 -9.82
C GLY A 326 0.93 -23.65 -10.38
N SER A 327 0.91 -22.51 -9.73
CA SER A 327 1.70 -21.34 -10.06
C SER A 327 1.82 -20.49 -8.80
N ASN A 328 2.47 -19.33 -8.87
CA ASN A 328 2.67 -18.48 -7.71
C ASN A 328 3.47 -19.18 -6.61
N ALA A 329 4.65 -19.68 -6.99
CA ALA A 329 5.55 -20.38 -6.08
C ALA A 329 5.95 -19.46 -4.92
N THR A 330 5.81 -19.96 -3.69
CA THR A 330 6.20 -19.25 -2.46
C THR A 330 7.10 -20.16 -1.61
N PRO A 331 8.42 -19.96 -1.64
CA PRO A 331 9.37 -20.82 -0.95
C PRO A 331 9.39 -20.56 0.56
N ALA A 332 9.66 -21.61 1.32
CA ALA A 332 10.17 -21.57 2.69
C ALA A 332 11.28 -22.61 2.83
N LEU A 333 12.40 -22.22 3.45
CA LEU A 333 13.56 -23.08 3.67
C LEU A 333 13.61 -23.52 5.14
N GLY A 334 14.04 -24.75 5.38
CA GLY A 334 14.27 -25.29 6.73
C GLY A 334 14.73 -26.74 6.69
N ASP A 335 15.50 -27.18 7.69
CA ASP A 335 15.93 -28.58 7.83
C ASP A 335 14.73 -29.43 8.28
N LEU A 336 14.05 -30.08 7.33
CA LEU A 336 12.80 -30.79 7.60
C LEU A 336 13.03 -32.27 7.89
N ASP A 337 14.15 -32.86 7.47
CA ASP A 337 14.48 -34.25 7.79
C ASP A 337 15.59 -34.44 8.84
N GLY A 338 16.14 -33.35 9.37
CA GLY A 338 17.08 -33.32 10.47
C GLY A 338 18.49 -33.79 10.10
N ASP A 339 18.87 -33.68 8.82
CA ASP A 339 20.18 -34.08 8.34
C ASP A 339 21.22 -32.94 8.31
N GLY A 340 20.77 -31.72 8.64
CA GLY A 340 21.60 -30.53 8.80
C GLY A 340 21.77 -29.70 7.53
N ASP A 341 21.04 -30.00 6.45
CA ASP A 341 20.91 -29.13 5.29
C ASP A 341 19.49 -28.54 5.15
N LEU A 342 19.33 -27.49 4.32
CA LEU A 342 18.04 -26.84 4.14
C LEU A 342 17.21 -27.55 3.08
N ASP A 343 16.03 -28.02 3.48
CA ASP A 343 14.97 -28.48 2.58
C ASP A 343 14.07 -27.31 2.12
N LEU A 344 13.18 -27.59 1.16
CA LEU A 344 12.31 -26.59 0.55
C LEU A 344 10.83 -27.00 0.61
N LEU A 345 10.01 -26.18 1.28
CA LEU A 345 8.57 -26.15 1.09
C LEU A 345 8.19 -25.07 0.09
N VAL A 346 7.21 -25.36 -0.77
CA VAL A 346 6.69 -24.39 -1.72
C VAL A 346 5.17 -24.36 -1.70
N GLY A 347 4.61 -23.23 -1.28
CA GLY A 347 3.19 -22.93 -1.45
C GLY A 347 2.88 -22.48 -2.88
N GLU A 348 1.62 -22.61 -3.28
CA GLU A 348 1.17 -22.32 -4.64
C GLU A 348 -0.30 -21.88 -4.71
N SER A 349 -0.72 -21.40 -5.88
CA SER A 349 -2.00 -20.73 -6.10
C SER A 349 -3.24 -21.57 -5.79
N SER A 350 -3.19 -22.90 -5.94
CA SER A 350 -4.27 -23.84 -5.61
C SER A 350 -4.35 -24.21 -4.13
N GLY A 351 -3.42 -23.70 -3.31
CA GLY A 351 -3.40 -23.80 -1.86
C GLY A 351 -2.67 -25.02 -1.29
N HIS A 352 -2.17 -25.92 -2.13
CA HIS A 352 -1.35 -27.07 -1.70
C HIS A 352 0.07 -26.63 -1.32
N ILE A 353 0.79 -27.51 -0.62
CA ILE A 353 2.19 -27.32 -0.30
C ILE A 353 2.98 -28.45 -0.94
N ASN A 354 4.05 -28.09 -1.63
CA ASN A 354 5.00 -29.01 -2.23
C ASN A 354 6.19 -29.15 -1.27
N PHE A 355 6.72 -30.35 -1.11
CA PHE A 355 7.94 -30.60 -0.36
C PHE A 355 8.99 -31.20 -1.27
N TYR A 356 10.15 -30.55 -1.27
CA TYR A 356 11.35 -31.00 -1.94
C TYR A 356 12.44 -31.22 -0.89
N ARG A 357 12.97 -32.43 -0.87
CA ARG A 357 14.13 -32.76 -0.05
C ARG A 357 15.40 -32.32 -0.75
N ASN A 358 16.33 -31.72 -0.04
CA ASN A 358 17.65 -31.50 -0.57
C ASN A 358 18.47 -32.80 -0.47
N GLU A 359 18.76 -33.41 -1.61
CA GLU A 359 19.61 -34.61 -1.70
C GLU A 359 20.99 -34.26 -2.30
N GLY A 360 21.38 -32.99 -2.16
CA GLY A 360 22.58 -32.41 -2.73
C GLY A 360 23.82 -32.70 -1.89
N SER A 361 24.79 -31.80 -2.02
CA SER A 361 25.91 -31.70 -1.10
C SER A 361 25.87 -30.33 -0.43
N PRO A 362 26.58 -30.11 0.69
CA PRO A 362 26.57 -28.82 1.38
C PRO A 362 26.91 -27.62 0.51
N SER A 363 27.66 -27.80 -0.60
CA SER A 363 28.04 -26.73 -1.53
C SER A 363 27.34 -26.77 -2.89
N SER A 364 26.35 -27.65 -3.05
CA SER A 364 25.61 -27.83 -4.30
C SER A 364 24.27 -28.48 -3.97
N PRO A 365 23.25 -27.70 -3.63
CA PRO A 365 21.93 -28.20 -3.27
C PRO A 365 21.29 -28.93 -4.46
N ARG A 366 20.47 -29.94 -4.18
CA ARG A 366 19.68 -30.66 -5.20
C ARG A 366 18.31 -31.02 -4.64
N PHE A 367 17.32 -30.19 -4.92
CA PHE A 367 15.94 -30.40 -4.50
C PHE A 367 15.23 -31.49 -5.32
N VAL A 368 14.78 -32.55 -4.65
CA VAL A 368 14.06 -33.67 -5.22
C VAL A 368 12.64 -33.67 -4.67
N LEU A 369 11.64 -33.64 -5.56
CA LEU A 369 10.23 -33.65 -5.16
C LEU A 369 9.91 -34.93 -4.39
N VAL A 370 9.41 -34.78 -3.18
CA VAL A 370 8.91 -35.88 -2.37
C VAL A 370 7.38 -35.93 -2.43
N SER A 371 6.70 -34.78 -2.41
CA SER A 371 5.25 -34.67 -2.59
C SER A 371 4.85 -33.29 -3.08
N ASP A 372 3.83 -33.21 -3.94
CA ASP A 372 3.18 -31.98 -4.37
C ASP A 372 1.88 -31.67 -3.60
N GLU A 373 1.55 -32.50 -2.60
CA GLU A 373 0.41 -32.36 -1.69
C GLU A 373 0.82 -32.74 -0.26
N TRP A 374 1.96 -32.23 0.20
CA TRP A 374 2.62 -32.67 1.45
C TRP A 374 1.69 -32.59 2.66
N GLY A 375 1.64 -33.67 3.43
CA GLY A 375 0.79 -33.79 4.63
C GLY A 375 -0.72 -33.72 4.36
N GLY A 376 -1.17 -33.63 3.10
CA GLY A 376 -2.56 -33.29 2.77
C GLY A 376 -2.96 -31.88 3.19
N ILE A 377 -1.98 -31.02 3.52
CA ILE A 377 -2.21 -29.65 3.96
C ILE A 377 -2.60 -28.80 2.75
N LYS A 378 -3.71 -28.09 2.89
CA LYS A 378 -4.27 -27.28 1.83
C LYS A 378 -4.95 -26.03 2.40
N ALA A 379 -4.56 -24.88 1.89
CA ALA A 379 -5.31 -23.62 2.00
C ALA A 379 -6.41 -23.54 0.93
N GLU A 380 -7.38 -22.67 1.13
CA GLU A 380 -8.44 -22.42 0.14
C GLU A 380 -7.84 -21.97 -1.19
N ARG A 381 -6.93 -21.00 -1.13
CA ARG A 381 -6.20 -20.47 -2.28
C ARG A 381 -4.91 -19.80 -1.81
N ARG A 382 -3.85 -19.93 -2.61
CA ARG A 382 -2.52 -19.33 -2.37
C ARG A 382 -1.97 -19.65 -0.99
N SER A 383 -1.40 -20.83 -0.83
CA SER A 383 -0.61 -21.15 0.36
C SER A 383 0.66 -20.31 0.37
N VAL A 384 0.97 -19.72 1.52
CA VAL A 384 2.24 -19.01 1.78
C VAL A 384 2.85 -19.61 3.06
N PRO A 385 3.75 -20.60 2.94
CA PRO A 385 4.36 -21.26 4.09
C PRO A 385 5.45 -20.37 4.71
N ALA A 386 5.59 -20.44 6.02
CA ALA A 386 6.75 -20.00 6.76
C ALA A 386 7.08 -21.07 7.82
N LEU A 387 8.37 -21.33 8.03
CA LEU A 387 8.85 -22.33 8.97
C LEU A 387 9.57 -21.66 10.14
N ALA A 388 9.26 -22.08 11.36
CA ALA A 388 9.97 -21.68 12.56
C ALA A 388 9.63 -22.62 13.73
N ASP A 389 10.51 -22.75 14.71
CA ASP A 389 10.21 -23.40 15.99
C ASP A 389 9.36 -22.44 16.86
N TRP A 390 8.04 -22.43 16.62
CA TRP A 390 7.11 -21.45 17.17
C TRP A 390 6.79 -21.71 18.64
N ASP A 391 6.73 -22.98 19.05
CA ASP A 391 6.49 -23.39 20.43
C ASP A 391 7.75 -23.70 21.26
N ARG A 392 8.94 -23.60 20.63
CA ARG A 392 10.27 -23.78 21.23
C ARG A 392 10.52 -25.22 21.70
N ASP A 393 9.99 -26.21 21.00
CA ASP A 393 10.21 -27.63 21.30
C ASP A 393 11.38 -28.27 20.52
N GLY A 394 11.96 -27.51 19.58
CA GLY A 394 13.08 -27.92 18.74
C GLY A 394 12.67 -28.54 17.40
N ASN A 395 11.37 -28.68 17.12
CA ASN A 395 10.85 -29.06 15.81
C ASN A 395 10.44 -27.80 15.03
N LEU A 396 10.57 -27.83 13.70
CA LEU A 396 10.01 -26.76 12.88
C LEU A 396 8.49 -26.89 12.82
N ASP A 397 7.80 -25.79 13.11
CA ASP A 397 6.37 -25.59 12.91
C ASP A 397 6.11 -24.90 11.57
N LEU A 398 4.88 -25.02 11.08
CA LEU A 398 4.43 -24.38 9.85
C LEU A 398 3.38 -23.31 10.16
N LEU A 399 3.69 -22.06 9.83
CA LEU A 399 2.72 -20.99 9.70
C LEU A 399 2.29 -20.90 8.24
N LEU A 400 0.99 -21.01 7.99
CA LEU A 400 0.42 -21.03 6.65
C LEU A 400 -0.51 -19.83 6.44
N GLY A 401 0.00 -18.85 5.71
CA GLY A 401 -0.80 -17.76 5.19
C GLY A 401 -1.66 -18.19 4.00
N SER A 402 -2.75 -17.46 3.77
CA SER A 402 -3.55 -17.62 2.56
C SER A 402 -4.30 -16.36 2.16
N GLU A 403 -5.04 -16.42 1.05
CA GLU A 403 -5.81 -15.27 0.59
C GLU A 403 -6.87 -14.81 1.60
N ARG A 404 -7.57 -15.74 2.27
CA ARG A 404 -8.78 -15.41 3.05
C ARG A 404 -8.90 -16.15 4.37
N GLU A 405 -7.95 -17.01 4.72
CA GLU A 405 -8.05 -17.81 5.95
C GLU A 405 -7.29 -17.20 7.12
N GLY A 406 -6.56 -16.10 6.88
CA GLY A 406 -5.62 -15.52 7.82
C GLY A 406 -4.34 -16.35 7.88
N VAL A 407 -3.81 -16.52 9.10
CA VAL A 407 -2.63 -17.35 9.35
C VAL A 407 -3.04 -18.57 10.19
N ARG A 408 -2.80 -19.76 9.65
CA ARG A 408 -2.99 -21.03 10.35
C ARG A 408 -1.67 -21.53 10.88
N LEU A 409 -1.68 -22.20 12.02
CA LEU A 409 -0.51 -22.80 12.63
C LEU A 409 -0.65 -24.32 12.62
N PHE A 410 0.44 -25.00 12.28
CA PHE A 410 0.57 -26.43 12.39
C PHE A 410 1.83 -26.75 13.16
N LEU A 411 1.69 -27.43 14.31
CA LEU A 411 2.84 -27.81 15.11
C LEU A 411 3.58 -29.00 14.49
N GLY A 412 4.90 -28.92 14.47
CA GLY A 412 5.81 -29.97 14.06
C GLY A 412 5.90 -31.02 15.15
N GLU A 413 5.37 -32.21 14.88
CA GLU A 413 5.51 -33.38 15.74
C GLU A 413 6.29 -34.48 15.02
N GLY A 414 6.89 -35.39 15.80
CA GLY A 414 7.50 -36.61 15.28
C GLY A 414 9.00 -36.67 15.50
N ALA A 415 9.66 -37.59 14.80
CA ALA A 415 11.12 -37.63 14.75
C ALA A 415 11.57 -36.74 13.59
N ALA A 416 12.74 -36.11 13.72
CA ALA A 416 13.26 -35.19 12.71
C ALA A 416 13.23 -35.79 11.29
N GLN A 417 13.49 -37.09 11.12
CA GLN A 417 13.52 -37.75 9.80
C GLN A 417 12.14 -37.95 9.13
N GLU A 418 11.06 -37.78 9.88
CA GLU A 418 9.68 -37.94 9.40
C GLU A 418 8.78 -36.89 10.08
N PRO A 419 8.94 -35.59 9.76
CA PRO A 419 8.17 -34.53 10.38
C PRO A 419 6.70 -34.67 10.03
N ARG A 420 5.83 -34.38 11.01
CA ARG A 420 4.38 -34.33 10.82
C ARG A 420 3.84 -33.03 11.36
N PHE A 421 3.12 -32.30 10.52
CA PHE A 421 2.42 -31.09 10.91
C PHE A 421 1.01 -31.41 11.42
N VAL A 422 0.68 -30.93 12.61
CA VAL A 422 -0.64 -31.08 13.25
C VAL A 422 -1.29 -29.71 13.39
N GLU A 423 -2.42 -29.51 12.72
CA GLU A 423 -3.14 -28.23 12.73
C GLU A 423 -3.64 -27.89 14.14
N THR A 424 -3.38 -26.65 14.57
CA THR A 424 -3.92 -26.07 15.81
C THR A 424 -5.10 -25.16 15.52
N ASP A 425 -5.56 -24.41 16.52
CA ASP A 425 -6.41 -23.26 16.28
C ASP A 425 -5.69 -22.23 15.38
N ARG A 426 -6.47 -21.42 14.65
CA ARG A 426 -5.91 -20.37 13.78
C ARG A 426 -5.14 -19.36 14.62
N LEU A 427 -3.86 -19.16 14.27
CA LEU A 427 -3.00 -18.19 14.94
C LEU A 427 -3.53 -16.77 14.74
N LEU A 428 -3.90 -16.41 13.51
CA LEU A 428 -4.60 -15.17 13.20
C LEU A 428 -5.85 -15.44 12.36
N PRO A 429 -7.07 -15.18 12.88
CA PRO A 429 -8.30 -15.40 12.13
C PRO A 429 -8.51 -14.34 11.02
N PRO A 430 -9.35 -14.61 10.00
CA PRO A 430 -9.53 -13.73 8.83
C PRO A 430 -10.03 -12.31 9.12
N ASP A 431 -10.69 -12.10 10.25
CA ASP A 431 -11.18 -10.80 10.69
C ASP A 431 -10.09 -9.94 11.34
N ARG A 432 -8.92 -10.53 11.62
CA ARG A 432 -7.76 -9.87 12.24
C ARG A 432 -6.50 -9.91 11.37
N ALA A 433 -6.44 -10.81 10.41
CA ALA A 433 -5.34 -10.92 9.46
C ALA A 433 -5.67 -10.16 8.15
N PRO A 434 -4.69 -9.54 7.49
CA PRO A 434 -4.90 -8.98 6.16
C PRO A 434 -5.20 -10.10 5.15
N ALA A 435 -6.03 -9.81 4.15
CA ALA A 435 -6.18 -10.71 3.01
C ALA A 435 -4.83 -10.88 2.30
N TYR A 436 -4.61 -12.06 1.71
CA TYR A 436 -3.32 -12.46 1.15
C TYR A 436 -2.21 -12.43 2.20
N SER A 437 -2.48 -13.04 3.36
CA SER A 437 -1.55 -13.08 4.47
C SER A 437 -0.25 -13.79 4.06
N ALA A 438 0.88 -13.11 4.23
CA ALA A 438 2.22 -13.67 4.07
C ALA A 438 2.94 -13.61 5.44
N PRO A 439 2.89 -14.69 6.23
CA PRO A 439 3.47 -14.69 7.58
C PRO A 439 5.00 -14.76 7.53
N LEU A 440 5.63 -14.11 8.50
CA LEU A 440 7.05 -14.18 8.80
C LEU A 440 7.22 -14.20 10.32
N PRO A 441 7.54 -15.36 10.92
CA PRO A 441 8.01 -15.44 12.29
C PRO A 441 9.36 -14.75 12.43
N VAL A 442 9.52 -13.85 13.39
CA VAL A 442 10.77 -13.13 13.64
C VAL A 442 10.78 -12.58 15.07
N ASP A 443 11.92 -12.65 15.74
CA ASP A 443 12.18 -11.93 17.00
C ASP A 443 12.75 -10.56 16.65
N LEU A 444 11.91 -9.54 16.59
CA LEU A 444 12.32 -8.21 16.13
C LEU A 444 12.75 -7.29 17.29
N ASP A 445 12.13 -7.44 18.45
CA ASP A 445 12.46 -6.68 19.65
C ASP A 445 13.54 -7.37 20.51
N GLY A 446 14.06 -8.52 20.08
CA GLY A 446 15.16 -9.21 20.74
C GLY A 446 14.79 -9.72 22.14
N ASP A 447 13.51 -9.90 22.43
CA ASP A 447 13.04 -10.41 23.72
C ASP A 447 13.22 -11.93 23.86
N GLY A 448 13.53 -12.59 22.74
CA GLY A 448 13.82 -14.00 22.64
C GLY A 448 12.63 -14.85 22.21
N ASP A 449 11.42 -14.30 22.02
CA ASP A 449 10.31 -14.95 21.31
C ASP A 449 10.20 -14.55 19.86
N LEU A 450 9.66 -15.47 19.08
CA LEU A 450 9.16 -15.15 17.77
C LEU A 450 7.84 -14.40 17.89
N ASP A 451 7.86 -13.19 17.34
CA ASP A 451 6.68 -12.44 16.93
C ASP A 451 6.21 -12.89 15.56
N LEU A 452 5.15 -12.24 15.09
CA LEU A 452 4.62 -12.45 13.76
C LEU A 452 4.52 -11.14 12.98
N MET A 453 5.27 -11.05 11.88
CA MET A 453 4.99 -10.10 10.81
C MET A 453 4.08 -10.73 9.76
N VAL A 454 3.16 -9.96 9.21
CA VAL A 454 2.26 -10.41 8.15
C VAL A 454 2.19 -9.36 7.05
N GLY A 455 2.67 -9.72 5.87
CA GLY A 455 2.40 -8.97 4.65
C GLY A 455 0.98 -9.20 4.15
N GLY A 456 0.44 -8.26 3.37
CA GLY A 456 -0.93 -8.33 2.91
C GLY A 456 -1.18 -7.64 1.58
N VAL A 457 -2.42 -7.76 1.09
CA VAL A 457 -2.85 -7.21 -0.20
C VAL A 457 -2.63 -5.71 -0.35
N GLY A 458 -2.69 -4.96 0.74
CA GLY A 458 -2.56 -3.50 0.76
C GLY A 458 -1.12 -2.97 0.75
N GLY A 459 -0.11 -3.82 0.57
CA GLY A 459 1.28 -3.39 0.42
C GLY A 459 2.01 -3.07 1.72
N GLY A 460 1.31 -3.04 2.85
CA GLY A 460 1.91 -2.84 4.17
C GLY A 460 2.21 -4.13 4.93
N LEU A 461 2.81 -3.94 6.10
CA LEU A 461 3.11 -4.97 7.08
C LEU A 461 2.28 -4.77 8.34
N TYR A 462 1.83 -5.87 8.92
CA TYR A 462 1.22 -5.93 10.24
C TYR A 462 2.20 -6.64 11.16
N TYR A 463 2.53 -6.03 12.29
CA TYR A 463 3.37 -6.64 13.33
C TYR A 463 2.51 -7.01 14.53
N PHE A 464 2.66 -8.25 14.99
CA PHE A 464 1.97 -8.80 16.14
C PHE A 464 3.01 -9.27 17.15
N GLU A 465 3.25 -8.43 18.16
CA GLU A 465 4.08 -8.76 19.31
C GLU A 465 3.44 -9.91 20.10
N ARG A 466 4.22 -10.94 20.37
CA ARG A 466 3.82 -12.00 21.27
C ARG A 466 4.05 -11.49 22.68
N ALA A 467 2.96 -11.30 23.43
CA ALA A 467 3.11 -11.04 24.86
C ALA A 467 3.78 -12.27 25.51
N GLY A 468 5.07 -12.14 25.85
CA GLY A 468 5.83 -13.18 26.54
C GLY A 468 5.04 -13.76 27.71
N ALA A 469 5.20 -15.06 27.97
CA ALA A 469 4.58 -15.67 29.13
C ALA A 469 5.07 -14.98 30.42
N PRO A 470 4.19 -14.59 31.36
CA PRO A 470 4.57 -13.87 32.58
C PRO A 470 5.50 -14.67 33.51
#